data_AF-A0A8J8FNZ1-F1
#
_entry.id   AF-A0A8J8FNZ1-F1
#
_cell.length_a   1.000
_cell.length_b   1.000
_cell.length_c   1.000
_cell.angle_alpha   90.00
_cell.angle_beta   90.00
_cell.angle_gamma   90.00
#
_symmetry.space_group_name_H-M   'P 1'
#
loop_
_entity.id
_entity.type
_entity.pdbx_description
1 polymer ?
#
loop_
_entity_poly.entity_id
_entity_poly.type
_entity_poly.pdbx_seq_one_letter_code
_entity_poly.pdbx_strand_id
1 'polypeptide(L)'
;GYLFVFRTTVLMMLPCVMSKNCNIRCPAVLTTAHEEFKGDPRVLAQYFMNLAHEVREILASLGYSSLAEIRGQADLLHLIDHPTMVGQLDFTRLLAQIDVVKINNPVYLEADFSIDDQIIDQIKADLIKGQAVIVEGTEFKLNNRHKTVGGQTAIDIERALAYEITEQQATDSKLIYTNQHGRRYLAADSVTIRTTGSAGQSYAAFNNDGMRMEHTGTCNDGVGKSACGGAIIVKSPGGGSNISGENVLIGNFALFGATGGKAFINGEAGDRFGVRNSGAMAVVEGVGDFACEYMINGAVLNLGGFGKGFCTGMSGGNAYQYDPKNRLESQYDESSVEVRSLTEESDVSNSHEQFILHMLEQHIEYTGSSKAKAIMENWANERKHFKFAVPLWLYKTQTAEYLSQSLDRKAMIEELSVAYAQEQINLVKSAYQNNQPLFDGAIPNYGETDTALTFKLINSYSVIDKAHQIAKNQLNKSTKTEITAAQISQQAEKLIRQRPRKIQDALVKINREAYSNYTDEQLAALLADKRLNDYKTAMILRDVQSIYSIGSTAWIIEQHNANCVALADVTGIEQYIAGLTSLDIVQTMLDEEQAA
;
A
#
# COMPACT_ATOMS: atom_id res chain seq x y z
N GLY A 1 2.42 -32.49 8.31
CA GLY A 1 2.49 -31.76 9.59
C GLY A 1 1.16 -31.87 10.32
N TYR A 2 1.19 -31.92 11.66
CA TYR A 2 0.01 -31.72 12.51
C TYR A 2 -0.19 -30.21 12.64
N LEU A 3 -1.35 -29.69 12.25
CA LEU A 3 -1.61 -28.25 12.31
C LEU A 3 -3.04 -27.99 12.77
N PHE A 4 -3.16 -27.40 13.96
CA PHE A 4 -4.40 -26.80 14.45
C PHE A 4 -4.23 -25.29 14.39
N VAL A 5 -5.18 -24.58 13.77
CA VAL A 5 -5.11 -23.12 13.59
C VAL A 5 -6.14 -22.46 14.49
N PHE A 6 -5.66 -21.66 15.44
CA PHE A 6 -6.50 -20.91 16.37
C PHE A 6 -6.50 -19.43 16.00
N ARG A 7 -7.69 -18.84 15.88
CA ARG A 7 -7.87 -17.41 15.58
C ARG A 7 -8.60 -16.68 16.70
N THR A 8 -9.92 -16.90 16.82
CA THR A 8 -10.77 -16.17 17.78
C THR A 8 -10.36 -16.40 19.23
N THR A 9 -10.10 -17.64 19.65
CA THR A 9 -9.70 -17.93 21.03
C THR A 9 -8.38 -17.26 21.40
N VAL A 10 -7.43 -17.20 20.46
CA VAL A 10 -6.17 -16.45 20.64
C VAL A 10 -6.44 -14.97 20.86
N LEU A 11 -7.34 -14.37 20.07
CA LEU A 11 -7.73 -12.97 20.26
C LEU A 11 -8.39 -12.73 21.63
N MET A 12 -9.15 -13.70 22.15
CA MET A 12 -9.79 -13.64 23.48
C MET A 12 -8.82 -13.78 24.65
N MET A 13 -7.67 -14.41 24.45
CA MET A 13 -6.58 -14.42 25.44
C MET A 13 -5.80 -13.10 25.44
N LEU A 14 -5.87 -12.38 24.32
CA LEU A 14 -5.53 -10.96 24.22
C LEU A 14 -6.77 -10.14 24.66
N PRO A 15 -6.80 -8.80 24.59
CA PRO A 15 -7.87 -8.02 25.21
C PRO A 15 -9.22 -8.09 24.46
N CYS A 16 -9.42 -9.02 23.51
CA CYS A 16 -10.69 -9.10 22.78
C CYS A 16 -11.85 -9.45 23.72
N VAL A 17 -12.87 -8.60 23.71
CA VAL A 17 -14.11 -8.80 24.47
C VAL A 17 -15.26 -9.32 23.61
N MET A 18 -14.97 -9.78 22.38
CA MET A 18 -15.96 -10.29 21.43
C MET A 18 -17.14 -9.33 21.15
N SER A 19 -16.87 -8.02 21.12
CA SER A 19 -17.90 -7.00 20.86
C SER A 19 -18.44 -6.99 19.43
N LYS A 20 -17.81 -7.73 18.51
CA LYS A 20 -18.14 -7.79 17.08
C LYS A 20 -18.15 -6.43 16.37
N ASN A 21 -17.39 -5.46 16.89
CA ASN A 21 -17.29 -4.10 16.33
C ASN A 21 -15.93 -3.82 15.67
N CYS A 22 -15.29 -4.86 15.11
CA CYS A 22 -13.92 -4.81 14.61
C CYS A 22 -13.75 -3.89 13.38
N ASN A 23 -14.81 -3.71 12.60
CA ASN A 23 -14.85 -2.91 11.37
C ASN A 23 -15.17 -1.41 11.60
N ILE A 24 -15.58 -1.02 12.81
CA ILE A 24 -15.95 0.36 13.14
C ILE A 24 -15.00 0.91 14.20
N ARG A 25 -15.12 0.39 15.44
CA ARG A 25 -14.26 0.81 16.56
C ARG A 25 -14.11 -0.33 17.57
N CYS A 26 -12.95 -0.97 17.54
CA CYS A 26 -12.62 -2.01 18.51
C CYS A 26 -12.45 -1.40 19.92
N PRO A 27 -13.27 -1.78 20.91
CA PRO A 27 -13.11 -1.31 22.29
C PRO A 27 -11.84 -1.88 22.95
N ALA A 28 -11.38 -3.03 22.47
CA ALA A 28 -10.15 -3.68 22.88
C ALA A 28 -8.90 -3.17 22.14
N VAL A 29 -9.10 -2.24 21.20
CA VAL A 29 -8.05 -1.60 20.43
C VAL A 29 -7.20 -2.55 19.55
N LEU A 30 -7.73 -3.73 19.25
CA LEU A 30 -7.07 -4.74 18.39
C LEU A 30 -7.00 -4.33 16.92
N THR A 31 -8.00 -3.62 16.42
CA THR A 31 -8.14 -3.26 15.00
C THR A 31 -8.22 -1.76 14.75
N THR A 32 -7.89 -0.93 15.76
CA THR A 32 -8.10 0.53 15.69
C THR A 32 -6.91 1.40 16.10
N ALA A 33 -6.14 1.05 17.13
CA ALA A 33 -4.99 1.84 17.57
C ALA A 33 -3.92 0.98 18.26
N HIS A 34 -2.97 0.50 17.46
CA HIS A 34 -1.92 -0.42 17.90
C HIS A 34 -1.08 0.09 19.08
N GLU A 35 -0.92 1.41 19.24
CA GLU A 35 -0.15 2.03 20.35
C GLU A 35 -0.78 1.79 21.74
N GLU A 36 -2.09 1.59 21.80
CA GLU A 36 -2.84 1.34 23.05
C GLU A 36 -3.11 -0.15 23.27
N PHE A 37 -2.57 -1.01 22.41
CA PHE A 37 -2.70 -2.45 22.55
C PHE A 37 -1.95 -2.92 23.82
N LYS A 38 -2.70 -3.51 24.76
CA LYS A 38 -2.19 -4.02 26.04
C LYS A 38 -2.16 -5.55 26.09
N GLY A 39 -2.02 -6.21 24.95
CA GLY A 39 -1.88 -7.67 24.94
C GLY A 39 -0.58 -8.12 25.59
N ASP A 40 -0.66 -9.19 26.38
CA ASP A 40 0.50 -9.81 27.00
C ASP A 40 0.83 -11.13 26.29
N PRO A 41 1.97 -11.24 25.58
CA PRO A 41 2.34 -12.48 24.90
C PRO A 41 2.51 -13.66 25.86
N ARG A 42 2.76 -13.42 27.16
CA ARG A 42 2.85 -14.48 28.18
C ARG A 42 1.51 -15.12 28.45
N VAL A 43 0.41 -14.37 28.40
CA VAL A 43 -0.95 -14.91 28.55
C VAL A 43 -1.27 -15.84 27.38
N LEU A 44 -0.87 -15.44 26.16
CA LEU A 44 -1.02 -16.29 24.98
C LEU A 44 -0.17 -17.57 25.07
N ALA A 45 1.09 -17.46 25.51
CA ALA A 45 1.94 -18.62 25.74
C ALA A 45 1.32 -19.55 26.79
N GLN A 46 0.83 -19.01 27.91
CA GLN A 46 0.18 -19.79 28.96
C GLN A 46 -1.08 -20.51 28.45
N TYR A 47 -1.90 -19.86 27.62
CA TYR A 47 -3.06 -20.49 26.99
C TYR A 47 -2.65 -21.71 26.15
N PHE A 48 -1.63 -21.58 25.30
CA PHE A 48 -1.16 -22.72 24.49
C PHE A 48 -0.51 -23.81 25.33
N MET A 49 0.20 -23.46 26.41
CA MET A 49 0.71 -24.45 27.36
C MET A 49 -0.44 -25.22 28.02
N ASN A 50 -1.46 -24.52 28.53
CA ASN A 50 -2.64 -25.17 29.14
C ASN A 50 -3.35 -26.08 28.14
N LEU A 51 -3.56 -25.62 26.91
CA LEU A 51 -4.16 -26.43 25.84
C LEU A 51 -3.32 -27.67 25.52
N ALA A 52 -2.00 -27.53 25.42
CA ALA A 52 -1.11 -28.66 25.18
C ALA A 52 -1.10 -29.64 26.36
N HIS A 53 -1.20 -29.14 27.59
CA HIS A 53 -1.33 -29.96 28.79
C HIS A 53 -2.64 -30.76 28.78
N GLU A 54 -3.78 -30.13 28.50
CA GLU A 54 -5.09 -30.80 28.39
C GLU A 54 -5.07 -31.87 27.27
N VAL A 55 -4.49 -31.56 26.11
CA VAL A 55 -4.30 -32.54 25.03
C VAL A 55 -3.47 -33.74 25.51
N ARG A 56 -2.41 -33.52 26.29
CA ARG A 56 -1.59 -34.61 26.82
C ARG A 56 -2.35 -35.44 27.87
N GLU A 57 -3.19 -34.82 28.69
CA GLU A 57 -4.05 -35.52 29.65
C GLU A 57 -5.07 -36.42 28.92
N ILE A 58 -5.69 -35.92 27.85
CA ILE A 58 -6.61 -36.70 27.01
C ILE A 58 -5.87 -37.83 26.29
N LEU A 59 -4.68 -37.59 25.74
CA LEU A 59 -3.87 -38.64 25.13
C LEU A 59 -3.53 -39.76 26.12
N ALA A 60 -3.09 -39.37 27.32
CA ALA A 60 -2.74 -40.32 28.37
C ALA A 60 -3.96 -41.13 28.85
N SER A 61 -5.15 -40.52 28.94
CA SER A 61 -6.37 -41.23 29.33
C SER A 61 -6.83 -42.25 28.28
N LEU A 62 -6.54 -41.98 27.00
CA LEU A 62 -6.76 -42.90 25.88
C LEU A 62 -5.62 -43.93 25.72
N GLY A 63 -4.52 -43.81 26.46
CA GLY A 63 -3.38 -44.73 26.41
C GLY A 63 -2.35 -44.45 25.32
N TYR A 64 -2.35 -43.25 24.73
CA TYR A 64 -1.45 -42.84 23.66
C TYR A 64 -0.40 -41.84 24.13
N SER A 65 0.80 -41.90 23.54
CA SER A 65 1.91 -41.02 23.95
C SER A 65 2.05 -39.76 23.10
N SER A 66 1.37 -39.70 21.95
CA SER A 66 1.47 -38.60 20.99
C SER A 66 0.24 -38.42 20.11
N LEU A 67 0.03 -37.19 19.64
CA LEU A 67 -0.99 -36.86 18.62
C LEU A 67 -0.78 -37.62 17.29
N ALA A 68 0.43 -38.09 17.03
CA ALA A 68 0.76 -38.85 15.84
C ALA A 68 0.03 -40.20 15.79
N GLU A 69 -0.11 -40.86 16.94
CA GLU A 69 -0.68 -42.19 17.07
C GLU A 69 -2.21 -42.20 16.86
N ILE A 70 -2.89 -41.14 17.30
CA ILE A 70 -4.35 -41.03 17.24
C ILE A 70 -4.86 -40.31 15.99
N ARG A 71 -3.97 -39.82 15.11
CA ARG A 71 -4.38 -39.07 13.92
C ARG A 71 -5.14 -39.98 12.96
N GLY A 72 -6.38 -39.61 12.65
CA GLY A 72 -7.24 -40.36 11.73
C GLY A 72 -7.87 -41.62 12.35
N GLN A 73 -7.63 -41.88 13.64
CA GLN A 73 -8.22 -42.99 14.38
C GLN A 73 -9.66 -42.64 14.78
N ALA A 74 -10.57 -42.68 13.81
CA ALA A 74 -11.97 -42.35 14.01
C ALA A 74 -12.72 -43.38 14.89
N ASP A 75 -12.16 -44.58 15.05
CA ASP A 75 -12.63 -45.64 15.95
C ASP A 75 -12.53 -45.28 17.43
N LEU A 76 -11.66 -44.31 17.79
CA LEU A 76 -11.62 -43.74 19.14
C LEU A 76 -12.84 -42.88 19.48
N LEU A 77 -13.68 -42.58 18.49
CA LEU A 77 -14.88 -41.77 18.64
C LEU A 77 -16.12 -42.65 18.58
N HIS A 78 -17.10 -42.37 19.43
CA HIS A 78 -18.42 -42.98 19.38
C HIS A 78 -19.49 -41.91 19.53
N LEU A 79 -20.68 -42.19 19.00
CA LEU A 79 -21.83 -41.31 19.19
C LEU A 79 -22.37 -41.50 20.61
N ILE A 80 -22.59 -40.39 21.30
CA ILE A 80 -23.21 -40.39 22.62
C ILE A 80 -24.69 -40.76 22.44
N ASP A 81 -25.17 -41.74 23.21
CA ASP A 81 -26.59 -42.05 23.36
C ASP A 81 -27.13 -41.37 24.61
N HIS A 82 -27.98 -40.34 24.44
CA HIS A 82 -28.50 -39.53 25.55
C HIS A 82 -30.04 -39.37 25.48
N PRO A 83 -30.78 -39.53 26.60
CA PRO A 83 -32.25 -39.51 26.61
C PRO A 83 -32.93 -38.25 26.07
N THR A 84 -32.21 -37.12 25.99
CA THR A 84 -32.74 -35.83 25.50
C THR A 84 -32.43 -35.56 24.04
N MET A 85 -31.80 -36.49 23.32
CA MET A 85 -31.53 -36.33 21.90
C MET A 85 -32.83 -36.34 21.10
N VAL A 86 -33.06 -35.28 20.33
CA VAL A 86 -34.20 -35.18 19.42
C VAL A 86 -33.70 -35.42 17.99
N GLY A 87 -33.86 -36.67 17.52
CA GLY A 87 -33.39 -37.12 16.21
C GLY A 87 -31.99 -37.74 16.22
N GLN A 88 -31.66 -38.45 15.15
CA GLN A 88 -30.34 -39.04 14.91
C GLN A 88 -29.76 -38.48 13.62
N LEU A 89 -28.52 -37.98 13.69
CA LEU A 89 -27.74 -37.61 12.52
C LEU A 89 -26.86 -38.82 12.14
N ASP A 90 -26.82 -39.16 10.86
CA ASP A 90 -25.94 -40.22 10.36
C ASP A 90 -24.51 -39.69 10.20
N PHE A 91 -23.64 -40.03 11.15
CA PHE A 91 -22.20 -39.71 11.12
C PHE A 91 -21.33 -40.81 10.50
N THR A 92 -21.92 -41.86 9.93
CA THR A 92 -21.18 -43.03 9.40
C THR A 92 -20.08 -42.61 8.43
N ARG A 93 -20.34 -41.62 7.56
CA ARG A 93 -19.35 -41.11 6.61
C ARG A 93 -18.22 -40.30 7.26
N LEU A 94 -18.47 -39.63 8.37
CA LEU A 94 -17.46 -38.84 9.09
C LEU A 94 -16.52 -39.75 9.88
N LEU A 95 -17.06 -40.84 10.46
CA LEU A 95 -16.32 -41.80 11.27
C LEU A 95 -15.76 -42.98 10.48
N ALA A 96 -15.98 -43.03 9.16
CA ALA A 96 -15.47 -44.08 8.31
C ALA A 96 -13.93 -44.10 8.33
N GLN A 97 -13.36 -45.20 8.81
CA GLN A 97 -11.94 -45.46 8.64
C GLN A 97 -11.65 -45.87 7.20
N ILE A 98 -10.59 -45.31 6.64
CA ILE A 98 -10.10 -45.65 5.30
C ILE A 98 -8.66 -46.11 5.46
N ASP A 99 -8.33 -47.25 4.86
CA ASP A 99 -6.95 -47.74 4.82
C ASP A 99 -6.04 -46.72 4.14
N VAL A 100 -5.15 -46.11 4.93
CA VAL A 100 -4.20 -45.13 4.41
C VAL A 100 -3.11 -45.87 3.63
N VAL A 101 -3.01 -45.58 2.34
CA VAL A 101 -1.87 -46.02 1.52
C VAL A 101 -0.63 -45.25 1.97
N LYS A 102 0.20 -45.90 2.80
CA LYS A 102 1.50 -45.36 3.21
C LYS A 102 2.48 -45.51 2.06
N ILE A 103 2.77 -44.40 1.37
CA ILE A 103 3.83 -44.35 0.36
C ILE A 103 5.16 -44.22 1.12
N ASN A 104 5.98 -45.27 1.10
CA ASN A 104 7.27 -45.29 1.83
C ASN A 104 8.24 -44.21 1.32
N ASN A 105 8.24 -43.95 0.02
CA ASN A 105 9.09 -42.95 -0.65
C ASN A 105 8.23 -42.09 -1.58
N PRO A 106 7.49 -41.09 -1.06
CA PRO A 106 6.70 -40.21 -1.91
C PRO A 106 7.62 -39.41 -2.83
N VAL A 107 7.38 -39.46 -4.14
CA VAL A 107 8.05 -38.62 -5.12
C VAL A 107 7.20 -37.38 -5.32
N TYR A 108 7.66 -36.24 -4.82
CA TYR A 108 7.05 -34.95 -5.08
C TYR A 108 7.58 -34.40 -6.40
N LEU A 109 6.69 -33.78 -7.18
CA LEU A 109 7.13 -33.00 -8.33
C LEU A 109 7.68 -31.68 -7.78
N GLU A 110 9.00 -31.60 -7.68
CA GLU A 110 9.68 -30.37 -7.26
C GLU A 110 9.47 -29.25 -8.29
N ALA A 111 9.52 -28.02 -7.81
CA ALA A 111 9.53 -26.87 -8.69
C ALA A 111 10.85 -26.87 -9.49
N ASP A 112 10.76 -26.54 -10.78
CA ASP A 112 11.90 -26.48 -11.69
C ASP A 112 12.33 -25.01 -11.87
N PHE A 113 13.46 -24.65 -11.29
CA PHE A 113 14.07 -23.32 -11.37
C PHE A 113 15.36 -23.31 -12.20
N SER A 114 15.60 -24.34 -13.02
CA SER A 114 16.90 -24.53 -13.68
C SER A 114 17.36 -23.36 -14.55
N ILE A 115 16.42 -22.59 -15.12
CA ILE A 115 16.73 -21.39 -15.92
C ILE A 115 17.15 -20.24 -15.00
N ASP A 116 16.43 -20.00 -13.92
CA ASP A 116 16.74 -18.96 -12.94
C ASP A 116 18.06 -19.24 -12.21
N ASP A 117 18.34 -20.50 -11.89
CA ASP A 117 19.63 -20.92 -11.31
C ASP A 117 20.80 -20.58 -12.25
N GLN A 118 20.64 -20.81 -13.55
CA GLN A 118 21.65 -20.41 -14.55
C GLN A 118 21.80 -18.88 -14.67
N ILE A 119 20.69 -18.15 -14.59
CA ILE A 119 20.70 -16.68 -14.63
C ILE A 119 21.46 -16.13 -13.41
N ILE A 120 21.12 -16.59 -12.20
CA ILE A 120 21.69 -16.04 -10.97
C ILE A 120 23.19 -16.37 -10.83
N ASP A 121 23.63 -17.53 -11.30
CA ASP A 121 25.04 -17.92 -11.33
C ASP A 121 25.88 -16.98 -12.22
N GLN A 122 25.30 -16.48 -13.31
CA GLN A 122 25.97 -15.50 -14.18
C GLN A 122 25.99 -14.08 -13.58
N ILE A 123 25.04 -13.74 -12.71
CA ILE A 123 24.90 -12.37 -12.18
C ILE A 123 25.66 -12.17 -10.86
N LYS A 124 25.66 -13.15 -9.95
CA LYS A 124 26.12 -13.00 -8.56
C LYS A 124 27.52 -12.38 -8.43
N ALA A 125 28.49 -12.90 -9.18
CA ALA A 125 29.88 -12.46 -9.06
C ALA A 125 30.09 -11.01 -9.52
N ASP A 126 29.36 -10.58 -10.54
CA ASP A 126 29.54 -9.26 -11.16
C ASP A 126 28.65 -8.19 -10.51
N LEU A 127 27.52 -8.59 -9.93
CA LEU A 127 26.71 -7.73 -9.08
C LEU A 127 27.50 -7.22 -7.87
N ILE A 128 28.28 -8.10 -7.23
CA ILE A 128 29.17 -7.75 -6.10
C ILE A 128 30.27 -6.77 -6.55
N LYS A 129 30.72 -6.85 -7.80
CA LYS A 129 31.71 -5.93 -8.38
C LYS A 129 31.10 -4.62 -8.87
N GLY A 130 29.77 -4.45 -8.78
CA GLY A 130 29.06 -3.27 -9.26
C GLY A 130 29.10 -3.13 -10.79
N GLN A 131 29.08 -4.24 -11.53
CA GLN A 131 29.04 -4.26 -12.99
C GLN A 131 27.67 -4.72 -13.50
N ALA A 132 27.18 -4.05 -14.55
CA ALA A 132 25.93 -4.43 -15.19
C ALA A 132 26.13 -5.73 -15.99
N VAL A 133 25.13 -6.61 -15.96
CA VAL A 133 25.21 -7.96 -16.54
C VAL A 133 24.14 -8.13 -17.60
N ILE A 134 24.52 -8.71 -18.74
CA ILE A 134 23.60 -9.14 -19.79
C ILE A 134 23.65 -10.66 -19.87
N VAL A 135 22.52 -11.30 -19.63
CA VAL A 135 22.34 -12.75 -19.72
C VAL A 135 21.58 -13.04 -21.01
N GLU A 136 22.24 -13.71 -21.95
CA GLU A 136 21.69 -14.09 -23.26
C GLU A 136 22.40 -15.33 -23.81
N GLY A 137 21.75 -16.08 -24.69
CA GLY A 137 22.28 -17.35 -25.17
C GLY A 137 21.21 -18.31 -25.70
N THR A 138 21.64 -19.41 -26.32
CA THR A 138 20.74 -20.43 -26.89
C THR A 138 19.96 -21.22 -25.83
N GLU A 139 20.52 -21.32 -24.63
CA GLU A 139 19.94 -21.93 -23.43
C GLU A 139 18.72 -21.15 -22.91
N PHE A 140 18.62 -19.85 -23.25
CA PHE A 140 17.49 -18.99 -22.90
C PHE A 140 16.38 -18.99 -23.97
N LYS A 141 16.37 -20.01 -24.83
CA LYS A 141 15.24 -20.34 -25.70
C LYS A 141 14.19 -21.13 -24.91
N LEU A 142 13.11 -20.45 -24.55
CA LEU A 142 12.07 -20.96 -23.68
C LEU A 142 11.00 -21.76 -24.41
N ASN A 143 10.35 -22.66 -23.66
CA ASN A 143 9.11 -23.33 -24.03
C ASN A 143 8.10 -23.22 -22.87
N ASN A 144 6.85 -23.63 -23.10
CA ASN A 144 5.73 -23.40 -22.18
C ASN A 144 5.88 -24.10 -20.81
N ARG A 145 6.86 -24.99 -20.64
CA ARG A 145 7.18 -25.64 -19.36
C ARG A 145 8.07 -24.78 -18.48
N HIS A 146 8.82 -23.83 -19.05
CA HIS A 146 9.62 -22.88 -18.28
C HIS A 146 8.70 -21.80 -17.71
N LYS A 147 8.16 -22.09 -16.53
CA LYS A 147 7.25 -21.20 -15.78
C LYS A 147 8.05 -20.31 -14.85
N THR A 148 7.54 -19.10 -14.62
CA THR A 148 8.08 -18.17 -13.62
C THR A 148 9.53 -17.74 -13.90
N VAL A 149 9.99 -17.83 -15.14
CA VAL A 149 11.36 -17.45 -15.52
C VAL A 149 11.63 -16.00 -15.12
N GLY A 150 12.71 -15.79 -14.37
CA GLY A 150 13.13 -14.51 -13.80
C GLY A 150 12.56 -14.20 -12.42
N GLY A 151 11.53 -14.93 -11.96
CA GLY A 151 10.90 -14.66 -10.67
C GLY A 151 11.70 -15.18 -9.47
N GLN A 152 12.35 -16.34 -9.59
CA GLN A 152 13.26 -16.82 -8.55
C GLN A 152 14.53 -15.96 -8.53
N THR A 153 15.03 -15.59 -9.71
CA THR A 153 16.14 -14.63 -9.89
C THR A 153 15.87 -13.31 -9.16
N ALA A 154 14.67 -12.75 -9.32
CA ALA A 154 14.27 -11.53 -8.65
C ALA A 154 14.33 -11.67 -7.12
N ILE A 155 13.77 -12.75 -6.57
CA ILE A 155 13.81 -13.03 -5.13
C ILE A 155 15.25 -13.20 -4.63
N ASP A 156 16.11 -13.85 -5.40
CA ASP A 156 17.51 -14.08 -5.04
C ASP A 156 18.33 -12.78 -5.06
N ILE A 157 18.06 -11.87 -6.01
CA ILE A 157 18.65 -10.53 -6.03
C ILE A 157 18.25 -9.75 -4.77
N GLU A 158 16.97 -9.75 -4.39
CA GLU A 158 16.51 -9.07 -3.16
C GLU A 158 17.13 -9.69 -1.91
N ARG A 159 17.25 -11.03 -1.86
CA ARG A 159 17.92 -11.72 -0.76
C ARG A 159 19.39 -11.29 -0.65
N ALA A 160 20.09 -11.23 -1.77
CA ALA A 160 21.49 -10.82 -1.81
C ALA A 160 21.65 -9.37 -1.32
N LEU A 161 20.81 -8.45 -1.81
CA LEU A 161 20.85 -7.03 -1.41
C LEU A 161 20.54 -6.82 0.07
N ALA A 162 19.54 -7.55 0.60
CA ALA A 162 19.09 -7.38 1.98
C ALA A 162 20.00 -8.06 3.01
N TYR A 163 20.59 -9.23 2.70
CA TYR A 163 21.22 -10.08 3.70
C TYR A 163 22.67 -10.48 3.40
N GLU A 164 23.12 -10.46 2.14
CA GLU A 164 24.45 -10.98 1.76
C GLU A 164 25.45 -9.86 1.45
N ILE A 165 24.98 -8.76 0.87
CA ILE A 165 25.79 -7.58 0.56
C ILE A 165 26.01 -6.78 1.84
N THR A 166 27.27 -6.45 2.14
CA THR A 166 27.63 -5.60 3.29
C THR A 166 27.36 -4.12 3.00
N GLU A 167 27.29 -3.30 4.05
CA GLU A 167 27.13 -1.85 3.90
C GLU A 167 28.24 -1.21 3.06
N GLN A 168 29.50 -1.59 3.30
CA GLN A 168 30.64 -1.11 2.52
C GLN A 168 30.50 -1.45 1.02
N GLN A 169 30.13 -2.70 0.69
CA GLN A 169 29.91 -3.10 -0.71
C GLN A 169 28.77 -2.33 -1.38
N ALA A 170 27.69 -2.05 -0.64
CA ALA A 170 26.58 -1.25 -1.15
C ALA A 170 27.01 0.20 -1.40
N THR A 171 27.78 0.81 -0.50
CA THR A 171 28.29 2.19 -0.65
C THR A 171 29.32 2.32 -1.77
N ASP A 172 30.17 1.32 -1.96
CA ASP A 172 31.20 1.32 -3.01
C ASP A 172 30.63 1.01 -4.40
N SER A 173 29.46 0.37 -4.48
CA SER A 173 28.80 0.02 -5.72
C SER A 173 28.05 1.21 -6.32
N LYS A 174 28.27 1.46 -7.61
CA LYS A 174 27.50 2.47 -8.38
C LYS A 174 26.12 1.95 -8.82
N LEU A 175 25.85 0.66 -8.62
CA LEU A 175 24.61 0.02 -9.04
C LEU A 175 23.64 -0.20 -7.89
N ILE A 176 24.04 0.03 -6.64
CA ILE A 176 23.18 -0.23 -5.48
C ILE A 176 22.78 1.09 -4.85
N TYR A 177 21.48 1.34 -4.80
CA TYR A 177 20.89 2.47 -4.11
C TYR A 177 20.22 2.01 -2.83
N THR A 178 20.15 2.89 -1.84
CA THR A 178 19.41 2.66 -0.58
C THR A 178 18.34 3.72 -0.43
N ASN A 179 17.09 3.32 -0.21
CA ASN A 179 15.99 4.24 0.01
C ASN A 179 15.96 4.75 1.46
N GLN A 180 15.04 5.69 1.76
CA GLN A 180 14.89 6.29 3.09
C GLN A 180 14.54 5.32 4.23
N HIS A 181 14.11 4.09 3.92
CA HIS A 181 13.80 3.04 4.90
C HIS A 181 14.93 2.01 5.02
N GLY A 182 16.05 2.20 4.31
CA GLY A 182 17.18 1.28 4.33
C GLY A 182 17.04 0.10 3.36
N ARG A 183 15.99 0.03 2.53
CA ARG A 183 15.89 -1.00 1.47
C ARG A 183 16.91 -0.69 0.38
N ARG A 184 17.69 -1.70 0.01
CA ARG A 184 18.63 -1.65 -1.11
C ARG A 184 17.97 -2.15 -2.40
N TYR A 185 18.29 -1.51 -3.51
CA TYR A 185 17.76 -1.87 -4.83
C TYR A 185 18.78 -1.54 -5.92
N LEU A 186 18.63 -2.15 -7.10
CA LEU A 186 19.57 -1.96 -8.20
C LEU A 186 19.22 -0.75 -9.07
N ALA A 187 20.26 -0.11 -9.62
CA ALA A 187 20.16 0.88 -10.67
C ALA A 187 19.49 0.28 -11.91
N ALA A 188 18.77 1.11 -12.68
CA ALA A 188 18.12 0.69 -13.92
C ALA A 188 19.10 -0.07 -14.85
N ASP A 189 18.61 -1.14 -15.47
CA ASP A 189 19.36 -2.00 -16.40
C ASP A 189 20.65 -2.63 -15.86
N SER A 190 20.80 -2.73 -14.53
CA SER A 190 21.92 -3.46 -13.90
C SER A 190 21.95 -4.94 -14.30
N VAL A 191 20.78 -5.54 -14.53
CA VAL A 191 20.64 -6.93 -14.96
C VAL A 191 19.69 -6.98 -16.13
N THR A 192 20.18 -7.32 -17.32
CA THR A 192 19.35 -7.53 -18.51
C THR A 192 19.33 -9.01 -18.87
N ILE A 193 18.14 -9.61 -18.94
CA ILE A 193 17.94 -11.01 -19.28
C ILE A 193 17.18 -11.09 -20.60
N ARG A 194 17.79 -11.66 -21.63
CA ARG A 194 17.22 -11.81 -22.97
C ARG A 194 16.85 -13.26 -23.23
N THR A 195 15.59 -13.49 -23.52
CA THR A 195 15.04 -14.82 -23.78
C THR A 195 14.26 -14.83 -25.10
N THR A 196 14.06 -16.01 -25.68
CA THR A 196 13.28 -16.19 -26.91
C THR A 196 12.34 -17.37 -26.82
N GLY A 197 11.39 -17.53 -27.76
CA GLY A 197 10.57 -18.75 -27.88
C GLY A 197 9.16 -18.59 -27.33
N SER A 198 8.69 -19.53 -26.50
CA SER A 198 7.35 -19.47 -25.92
C SER A 198 7.44 -19.67 -24.41
N ALA A 199 7.49 -18.59 -23.63
CA ALA A 199 7.59 -18.65 -22.18
C ALA A 199 6.31 -19.24 -21.55
N GLY A 200 6.50 -20.00 -20.46
CA GLY A 200 5.39 -20.50 -19.65
C GLY A 200 4.67 -19.40 -18.87
N GLN A 201 3.82 -19.82 -17.93
CA GLN A 201 3.07 -18.91 -17.08
C GLN A 201 4.01 -18.10 -16.17
N SER A 202 3.59 -16.89 -15.78
CA SER A 202 4.26 -16.03 -14.80
C SER A 202 5.67 -15.56 -15.19
N TYR A 203 5.96 -15.42 -16.49
CA TYR A 203 7.23 -14.83 -16.94
C TYR A 203 7.48 -13.47 -16.29
N ALA A 204 8.69 -13.25 -15.77
CA ALA A 204 9.09 -12.03 -15.06
C ALA A 204 8.20 -11.68 -13.84
N ALA A 205 7.61 -12.66 -13.16
CA ALA A 205 6.93 -12.42 -11.89
C ALA A 205 7.89 -11.79 -10.88
N PHE A 206 7.40 -10.89 -10.03
CA PHE A 206 8.20 -10.19 -9.02
C PHE A 206 9.40 -9.39 -9.56
N ASN A 207 9.42 -9.03 -10.85
CA ASN A 207 10.54 -8.26 -11.43
C ASN A 207 10.85 -7.02 -10.59
N ASN A 208 12.11 -6.88 -10.17
CA ASN A 208 12.56 -5.83 -9.25
C ASN A 208 13.25 -4.67 -9.99
N ASP A 209 13.46 -3.58 -9.26
CA ASP A 209 14.28 -2.46 -9.71
C ASP A 209 15.65 -2.93 -10.21
N GLY A 210 16.06 -2.42 -11.36
CA GLY A 210 17.30 -2.74 -12.06
C GLY A 210 17.30 -4.03 -12.88
N MET A 211 16.22 -4.82 -12.85
CA MET A 211 16.04 -5.96 -13.77
C MET A 211 15.32 -5.53 -15.04
N ARG A 212 15.87 -5.93 -16.20
CA ARG A 212 15.28 -5.76 -17.53
C ARG A 212 15.08 -7.11 -18.19
N MET A 213 13.82 -7.54 -18.29
CA MET A 213 13.44 -8.81 -18.90
C MET A 213 13.00 -8.56 -20.34
N GLU A 214 13.79 -9.00 -21.32
CA GLU A 214 13.46 -8.91 -22.74
C GLU A 214 13.12 -10.27 -23.31
N HIS A 215 11.90 -10.43 -23.82
CA HIS A 215 11.45 -11.64 -24.49
C HIS A 215 11.10 -11.35 -25.94
N THR A 216 11.61 -12.16 -26.87
CA THR A 216 11.13 -12.20 -28.26
C THR A 216 10.39 -13.50 -28.49
N GLY A 217 9.07 -13.44 -28.57
CA GLY A 217 8.24 -14.64 -28.55
C GLY A 217 6.91 -14.45 -27.84
N THR A 218 6.26 -15.55 -27.48
CA THR A 218 4.97 -15.54 -26.77
C THR A 218 5.14 -15.85 -25.30
N CYS A 219 4.30 -15.28 -24.43
CA CYS A 219 4.23 -15.64 -23.03
C CYS A 219 2.81 -16.11 -22.67
N ASN A 220 2.71 -17.11 -21.80
CA ASN A 220 1.40 -17.48 -21.24
C ASN A 220 0.97 -16.49 -20.13
N ASP A 221 -0.10 -16.82 -19.42
CA ASP A 221 -0.72 -15.97 -18.40
C ASP A 221 0.24 -15.49 -17.31
N GLY A 222 -0.02 -14.29 -16.77
CA GLY A 222 0.63 -13.78 -15.57
C GLY A 222 1.98 -13.08 -15.78
N VAL A 223 2.27 -12.62 -17.00
CA VAL A 223 3.49 -11.82 -17.28
C VAL A 223 3.61 -10.66 -16.30
N GLY A 224 4.75 -10.52 -15.62
CA GLY A 224 4.97 -9.42 -14.67
C GLY A 224 4.05 -9.44 -13.45
N LYS A 225 3.48 -10.59 -13.09
CA LYS A 225 2.66 -10.73 -11.87
C LYS A 225 3.44 -10.23 -10.66
N SER A 226 2.84 -9.30 -9.91
CA SER A 226 3.44 -8.69 -8.73
C SER A 226 4.82 -8.06 -8.99
N ALA A 227 5.11 -7.61 -10.21
CA ALA A 227 6.30 -6.83 -10.51
C ALA A 227 6.32 -5.57 -9.65
N CYS A 228 7.49 -5.24 -9.10
CA CYS A 228 7.67 -4.12 -8.20
C CYS A 228 8.76 -3.16 -8.68
N GLY A 229 9.33 -3.37 -9.87
CA GLY A 229 10.31 -2.48 -10.47
C GLY A 229 10.83 -2.98 -11.81
N GLY A 230 11.85 -2.29 -12.32
CA GLY A 230 12.55 -2.67 -13.55
C GLY A 230 11.69 -2.53 -14.81
N ALA A 231 12.07 -3.26 -15.86
CA ALA A 231 11.39 -3.21 -17.17
C ALA A 231 11.12 -4.62 -17.73
N ILE A 232 9.90 -4.83 -18.23
CA ILE A 232 9.49 -6.07 -18.90
C ILE A 232 9.13 -5.73 -20.35
N ILE A 233 9.81 -6.35 -21.30
CA ILE A 233 9.65 -6.09 -22.72
C ILE A 233 9.29 -7.40 -23.41
N VAL A 234 8.17 -7.43 -24.13
CA VAL A 234 7.78 -8.58 -24.97
C VAL A 234 7.63 -8.10 -26.42
N LYS A 235 8.53 -8.58 -27.28
CA LYS A 235 8.63 -8.23 -28.70
C LYS A 235 7.95 -9.29 -29.56
N SER A 236 7.22 -8.85 -30.58
CA SER A 236 6.67 -9.76 -31.58
C SER A 236 7.81 -10.43 -32.37
N PRO A 237 7.79 -11.77 -32.54
CA PRO A 237 8.74 -12.46 -33.41
C PRO A 237 8.43 -12.25 -34.91
N GLY A 238 7.35 -11.53 -35.25
CA GLY A 238 6.84 -11.37 -36.61
C GLY A 238 5.94 -12.53 -37.06
N GLY A 239 5.28 -12.35 -38.22
CA GLY A 239 4.45 -13.40 -38.85
C GLY A 239 3.02 -13.59 -38.28
N GLY A 240 2.58 -12.73 -37.35
CA GLY A 240 1.21 -12.73 -36.81
C GLY A 240 0.17 -12.06 -37.73
N SER A 241 -1.11 -12.32 -37.47
CA SER A 241 -2.24 -11.67 -38.15
C SER A 241 -2.33 -10.19 -37.79
N ASN A 242 -2.76 -9.34 -38.73
CA ASN A 242 -3.10 -7.95 -38.44
C ASN A 242 -4.55 -7.79 -37.92
N ILE A 243 -5.30 -8.89 -37.86
CA ILE A 243 -6.68 -8.90 -37.36
C ILE A 243 -6.63 -8.90 -35.84
N SER A 244 -7.40 -7.99 -35.23
CA SER A 244 -7.47 -7.90 -33.76
C SER A 244 -8.09 -9.16 -33.17
N GLY A 245 -7.51 -9.65 -32.07
CA GLY A 245 -7.81 -10.92 -31.42
C GLY A 245 -7.02 -12.11 -31.98
N GLU A 246 -6.36 -11.97 -33.14
CA GLU A 246 -5.64 -13.06 -33.80
C GLU A 246 -4.11 -13.01 -33.59
N ASN A 247 -3.62 -12.03 -32.84
CA ASN A 247 -2.19 -11.82 -32.58
C ASN A 247 -1.90 -11.52 -31.11
N VAL A 248 -2.36 -12.41 -30.24
CA VAL A 248 -2.15 -12.38 -28.79
C VAL A 248 -0.74 -12.86 -28.47
N LEU A 249 0.07 -11.94 -27.94
CA LEU A 249 1.48 -12.18 -27.61
C LEU A 249 1.66 -12.63 -26.16
N ILE A 250 0.80 -12.12 -25.26
CA ILE A 250 0.80 -12.51 -23.84
C ILE A 250 -0.58 -12.94 -23.37
N GLY A 251 -0.64 -13.89 -22.44
CA GLY A 251 -1.89 -14.39 -21.88
C GLY A 251 -2.62 -13.43 -20.93
N ASN A 252 -3.50 -14.00 -20.12
CA ASN A 252 -4.37 -13.29 -19.17
C ASN A 252 -3.60 -12.83 -17.93
N PHE A 253 -4.19 -11.93 -17.14
CA PHE A 253 -3.68 -11.53 -15.81
C PHE A 253 -2.24 -10.97 -15.80
N ALA A 254 -1.79 -10.40 -16.92
CA ALA A 254 -0.52 -9.70 -16.96
C ALA A 254 -0.55 -8.50 -15.98
N LEU A 255 0.56 -8.28 -15.27
CA LEU A 255 0.74 -7.24 -14.25
C LEU A 255 -0.22 -7.34 -13.07
N PHE A 256 -0.73 -8.54 -12.77
CA PHE A 256 -1.62 -8.74 -11.64
C PHE A 256 -0.97 -8.30 -10.33
N GLY A 257 -1.52 -7.24 -9.72
CA GLY A 257 -1.01 -6.70 -8.46
C GLY A 257 0.39 -6.09 -8.55
N ALA A 258 0.83 -5.66 -9.73
CA ALA A 258 2.12 -4.98 -9.88
C ALA A 258 2.14 -3.66 -9.08
N THR A 259 3.24 -3.36 -8.42
CA THR A 259 3.39 -2.19 -7.53
C THR A 259 4.38 -1.15 -8.06
N GLY A 260 5.07 -1.44 -9.16
CA GLY A 260 6.05 -0.56 -9.79
C GLY A 260 6.63 -1.18 -11.07
N GLY A 261 7.55 -0.47 -11.70
CA GLY A 261 8.22 -0.88 -12.93
C GLY A 261 7.48 -0.51 -14.21
N LYS A 262 8.06 -0.93 -15.34
CA LYS A 262 7.56 -0.67 -16.69
C LYS A 262 7.29 -1.97 -17.44
N ALA A 263 6.28 -1.97 -18.32
CA ALA A 263 6.00 -3.07 -19.23
C ALA A 263 5.68 -2.58 -20.65
N PHE A 264 6.31 -3.18 -21.67
CA PHE A 264 6.12 -2.81 -23.07
C PHE A 264 5.84 -4.07 -23.89
N ILE A 265 4.60 -4.19 -24.38
CA ILE A 265 4.09 -5.39 -25.04
C ILE A 265 3.77 -5.05 -26.50
N ASN A 266 4.60 -5.49 -27.43
CA ASN A 266 4.43 -5.26 -28.86
C ASN A 266 3.50 -6.32 -29.48
N GLY A 267 2.27 -6.36 -28.98
CA GLY A 267 1.22 -7.27 -29.39
C GLY A 267 0.01 -7.17 -28.46
N GLU A 268 -0.99 -8.02 -28.69
CA GLU A 268 -2.17 -8.05 -27.84
C GLU A 268 -1.94 -8.89 -26.57
N ALA A 269 -2.64 -8.53 -25.50
CA ALA A 269 -2.74 -9.27 -24.27
C ALA A 269 -4.13 -9.89 -24.12
N GLY A 270 -4.22 -10.96 -23.33
CA GLY A 270 -5.49 -11.57 -22.94
C GLY A 270 -6.32 -10.69 -21.98
N ASP A 271 -7.25 -11.35 -21.30
CA ASP A 271 -8.16 -10.73 -20.34
C ASP A 271 -7.43 -10.25 -19.08
N ARG A 272 -8.02 -9.26 -18.39
CA ARG A 272 -7.56 -8.74 -17.10
C ARG A 272 -6.13 -8.23 -17.12
N PHE A 273 -5.73 -7.60 -18.22
CA PHE A 273 -4.47 -6.89 -18.28
C PHE A 273 -4.45 -5.75 -17.24
N GLY A 274 -3.42 -5.71 -16.39
CA GLY A 274 -3.28 -4.68 -15.37
C GLY A 274 -4.27 -4.79 -14.20
N VAL A 275 -4.85 -5.97 -13.96
CA VAL A 275 -5.77 -6.15 -12.83
C VAL A 275 -5.05 -5.88 -11.49
N ARG A 276 -5.65 -5.07 -10.63
CA ARG A 276 -5.04 -4.61 -9.37
C ARG A 276 -3.68 -3.93 -9.54
N ASN A 277 -3.38 -3.37 -10.72
CA ASN A 277 -2.17 -2.58 -10.89
C ASN A 277 -2.17 -1.42 -9.88
N SER A 278 -1.06 -1.31 -9.16
CA SER A 278 -0.87 -0.46 -7.99
C SER A 278 0.37 0.43 -8.13
N GLY A 279 0.98 0.48 -9.32
CA GLY A 279 2.09 1.40 -9.59
C GLY A 279 2.88 1.19 -10.88
N ALA A 280 2.65 0.11 -11.63
CA ALA A 280 3.37 -0.13 -12.88
C ALA A 280 2.86 0.76 -14.03
N MET A 281 3.77 1.16 -14.91
CA MET A 281 3.45 1.76 -16.21
C MET A 281 3.50 0.70 -17.30
N ALA A 282 2.50 0.65 -18.17
CA ALA A 282 2.45 -0.34 -19.25
C ALA A 282 1.97 0.26 -20.57
N VAL A 283 2.55 -0.22 -21.68
CA VAL A 283 2.06 0.02 -23.04
C VAL A 283 1.81 -1.33 -23.71
N VAL A 284 0.64 -1.48 -24.32
CA VAL A 284 0.19 -2.72 -24.97
C VAL A 284 -0.60 -2.40 -26.24
N GLU A 285 -0.60 -3.31 -27.22
CA GLU A 285 -1.19 -3.05 -28.55
C GLU A 285 -2.58 -3.67 -28.76
N GLY A 286 -3.16 -4.21 -27.70
CA GLY A 286 -4.54 -4.67 -27.58
C GLY A 286 -4.74 -5.43 -26.28
N VAL A 287 -5.94 -5.45 -25.74
CA VAL A 287 -6.29 -6.13 -24.49
C VAL A 287 -7.63 -6.86 -24.61
N GLY A 288 -7.81 -7.92 -23.84
CA GLY A 288 -9.09 -8.62 -23.71
C GLY A 288 -10.10 -7.89 -22.82
N ASP A 289 -11.01 -8.67 -22.23
CA ASP A 289 -12.02 -8.19 -21.30
C ASP A 289 -11.41 -7.77 -19.95
N PHE A 290 -12.04 -6.82 -19.27
CA PHE A 290 -11.70 -6.38 -17.90
C PHE A 290 -10.27 -5.82 -17.75
N ALA A 291 -9.74 -5.15 -18.77
CA ALA A 291 -8.47 -4.44 -18.62
C ALA A 291 -8.59 -3.33 -17.56
N CYS A 292 -7.52 -3.16 -16.76
CA CYS A 292 -7.45 -2.22 -15.62
C CYS A 292 -8.49 -2.47 -14.51
N GLU A 293 -9.01 -3.69 -14.40
CA GLU A 293 -9.94 -4.07 -13.32
C GLU A 293 -9.27 -3.89 -11.94
N TYR A 294 -9.96 -3.22 -11.00
CA TYR A 294 -9.45 -2.94 -9.65
C TYR A 294 -8.10 -2.20 -9.59
N MET A 295 -7.71 -1.48 -10.65
CA MET A 295 -6.50 -0.67 -10.66
C MET A 295 -6.60 0.46 -9.63
N ILE A 296 -5.55 0.62 -8.82
CA ILE A 296 -5.47 1.61 -7.74
C ILE A 296 -4.34 2.62 -7.91
N ASN A 297 -3.37 2.37 -8.79
CA ASN A 297 -2.33 3.32 -9.19
C ASN A 297 -1.58 2.80 -10.45
N GLY A 298 -0.68 3.59 -11.01
CA GLY A 298 0.09 3.29 -12.22
C GLY A 298 -0.53 3.91 -13.48
N ALA A 299 -0.04 3.48 -14.64
CA ALA A 299 -0.50 3.99 -15.93
C ALA A 299 -0.57 2.85 -16.97
N VAL A 300 -1.66 2.74 -17.70
CA VAL A 300 -1.79 1.76 -18.79
C VAL A 300 -2.20 2.47 -20.06
N LEU A 301 -1.40 2.32 -21.12
CA LEU A 301 -1.74 2.79 -22.46
C LEU A 301 -2.01 1.60 -23.38
N ASN A 302 -3.25 1.50 -23.85
CA ASN A 302 -3.64 0.54 -24.88
C ASN A 302 -3.73 1.23 -26.25
N LEU A 303 -2.97 0.71 -27.21
CA LEU A 303 -2.93 1.20 -28.59
C LEU A 303 -3.90 0.45 -29.52
N GLY A 304 -4.61 -0.58 -29.08
CA GLY A 304 -5.46 -1.37 -29.97
C GLY A 304 -6.80 -1.79 -29.40
N GLY A 305 -7.22 -3.00 -29.77
CA GLY A 305 -8.51 -3.56 -29.38
C GLY A 305 -8.66 -3.62 -27.86
N PHE A 306 -9.90 -3.59 -27.40
CA PHE A 306 -10.26 -3.75 -26.00
C PHE A 306 -11.60 -4.49 -25.91
N GLY A 307 -11.77 -5.23 -24.82
CA GLY A 307 -12.99 -5.94 -24.47
C GLY A 307 -13.89 -5.15 -23.52
N LYS A 308 -14.94 -5.82 -23.00
CA LYS A 308 -15.92 -5.23 -22.07
C LYS A 308 -15.33 -5.06 -20.66
N GLY A 309 -15.94 -4.21 -19.85
CA GLY A 309 -15.58 -4.06 -18.43
C GLY A 309 -14.26 -3.33 -18.22
N PHE A 310 -13.84 -2.51 -19.18
CA PHE A 310 -12.63 -1.68 -19.08
C PHE A 310 -12.73 -0.78 -17.83
N CYS A 311 -11.69 -0.78 -16.99
CA CYS A 311 -11.63 -0.04 -15.72
C CYS A 311 -12.68 -0.42 -14.65
N THR A 312 -13.24 -1.64 -14.69
CA THR A 312 -14.20 -2.08 -13.67
C THR A 312 -13.58 -2.05 -12.26
N GLY A 313 -14.20 -1.32 -11.33
CA GLY A 313 -13.70 -1.18 -9.96
C GLY A 313 -12.38 -0.41 -9.83
N MET A 314 -11.94 0.31 -10.87
CA MET A 314 -10.73 1.14 -10.82
C MET A 314 -10.93 2.34 -9.90
N SER A 315 -10.07 2.48 -8.88
CA SER A 315 -10.16 3.56 -7.88
C SER A 315 -8.96 4.51 -7.89
N GLY A 316 -7.94 4.25 -8.70
CA GLY A 316 -6.74 5.07 -8.78
C GLY A 316 -5.86 4.72 -9.99
N GLY A 317 -4.91 5.59 -10.33
CA GLY A 317 -4.08 5.48 -11.54
C GLY A 317 -4.77 6.03 -12.78
N ASN A 318 -4.19 5.79 -13.96
CA ASN A 318 -4.69 6.34 -15.23
C ASN A 318 -4.67 5.26 -16.32
N ALA A 319 -5.77 5.17 -17.09
CA ALA A 319 -5.84 4.29 -18.25
C ALA A 319 -6.08 5.12 -19.51
N TYR A 320 -5.31 4.86 -20.55
CA TYR A 320 -5.35 5.54 -21.83
C TYR A 320 -5.74 4.56 -22.91
N GLN A 321 -6.67 4.96 -23.77
CA GLN A 321 -7.18 4.12 -24.84
C GLN A 321 -7.14 4.89 -26.15
N TYR A 322 -6.43 4.33 -27.13
CA TYR A 322 -6.57 4.73 -28.53
C TYR A 322 -7.82 4.07 -29.13
N ASP A 323 -8.86 4.85 -29.42
CA ASP A 323 -10.19 4.39 -29.82
C ASP A 323 -10.67 5.10 -31.11
N PRO A 324 -10.08 4.79 -32.28
CA PRO A 324 -10.50 5.39 -33.55
C PRO A 324 -11.95 5.05 -33.96
N LYS A 325 -12.56 4.04 -33.32
CA LYS A 325 -13.93 3.59 -33.58
C LYS A 325 -14.95 4.10 -32.56
N ASN A 326 -14.54 4.92 -31.59
CA ASN A 326 -15.39 5.46 -30.53
C ASN A 326 -16.25 4.40 -29.81
N ARG A 327 -15.68 3.22 -29.52
CA ARG A 327 -16.39 2.13 -28.82
C ARG A 327 -16.31 2.22 -27.29
N LEU A 328 -15.35 2.97 -26.75
CA LEU A 328 -15.02 2.95 -25.32
C LEU A 328 -16.23 3.27 -24.45
N GLU A 329 -17.06 4.22 -24.88
CA GLU A 329 -18.28 4.66 -24.18
C GLU A 329 -19.23 3.52 -23.81
N SER A 330 -19.24 2.42 -24.58
CA SER A 330 -20.09 1.26 -24.35
C SER A 330 -19.41 0.10 -23.61
N GLN A 331 -18.13 0.24 -23.27
CA GLN A 331 -17.29 -0.87 -22.78
C GLN A 331 -16.57 -0.60 -21.47
N TYR A 332 -16.58 0.65 -20.98
CA TYR A 332 -16.00 1.02 -19.70
C TYR A 332 -17.02 0.97 -18.55
N ASP A 333 -16.54 0.90 -17.31
CA ASP A 333 -17.36 1.00 -16.11
C ASP A 333 -17.53 2.46 -15.66
N GLU A 334 -18.65 3.06 -16.05
CA GLU A 334 -19.05 4.43 -15.68
C GLU A 334 -19.24 4.64 -14.17
N SER A 335 -19.40 3.57 -13.38
CA SER A 335 -19.53 3.69 -11.93
C SER A 335 -18.18 3.92 -11.23
N SER A 336 -17.08 3.57 -11.91
CA SER A 336 -15.72 3.62 -11.36
C SER A 336 -14.88 4.77 -11.91
N VAL A 337 -15.02 5.09 -13.21
CA VAL A 337 -14.20 6.10 -13.87
C VAL A 337 -15.04 7.07 -14.71
N GLU A 338 -14.52 8.26 -14.90
CA GLU A 338 -14.96 9.23 -15.92
C GLU A 338 -14.00 9.15 -17.11
N VAL A 339 -14.51 9.15 -18.33
CA VAL A 339 -13.66 9.14 -19.54
C VAL A 339 -13.66 10.53 -20.17
N ARG A 340 -12.48 11.10 -20.35
CA ARG A 340 -12.25 12.43 -20.93
C ARG A 340 -11.47 12.35 -22.25
N SER A 341 -11.64 13.39 -23.07
CA SER A 341 -10.96 13.52 -24.36
C SER A 341 -9.66 14.33 -24.23
N LEU A 342 -8.61 13.95 -24.98
CA LEU A 342 -7.41 14.78 -25.11
C LEU A 342 -7.64 16.11 -25.86
N THR A 343 -8.83 16.32 -26.43
CA THR A 343 -9.17 17.54 -27.19
C THR A 343 -9.87 18.61 -26.34
N GLU A 344 -10.00 18.43 -25.03
CA GLU A 344 -10.70 19.36 -24.13
C GLU A 344 -9.95 20.69 -23.88
N GLU A 345 -8.76 20.88 -24.45
CA GLU A 345 -7.93 22.10 -24.35
C GLU A 345 -7.80 22.66 -22.92
N SER A 346 -7.60 21.77 -21.94
CA SER A 346 -7.30 22.09 -20.54
C SER A 346 -5.85 21.74 -20.16
N ASP A 347 -5.33 22.35 -19.09
CA ASP A 347 -4.01 22.01 -18.53
C ASP A 347 -3.90 20.53 -18.16
N VAL A 348 -4.99 19.93 -17.69
CA VAL A 348 -5.10 18.50 -17.38
C VAL A 348 -4.96 17.67 -18.66
N SER A 349 -5.76 17.96 -19.70
CA SER A 349 -5.65 17.23 -20.97
C SER A 349 -4.28 17.39 -21.63
N ASN A 350 -3.66 18.57 -21.52
CA ASN A 350 -2.31 18.82 -22.03
C ASN A 350 -1.26 17.98 -21.28
N SER A 351 -1.39 17.84 -19.96
CA SER A 351 -0.51 17.00 -19.14
C SER A 351 -0.63 15.51 -19.50
N HIS A 352 -1.85 15.02 -19.72
CA HIS A 352 -2.09 13.65 -20.17
C HIS A 352 -1.56 13.40 -21.59
N GLU A 353 -1.70 14.37 -22.51
CA GLU A 353 -1.12 14.32 -23.85
C GLU A 353 0.41 14.14 -23.80
N GLN A 354 1.11 14.96 -23.00
CA GLN A 354 2.56 14.82 -22.84
C GLN A 354 2.94 13.44 -22.27
N PHE A 355 2.15 12.92 -21.33
CA PHE A 355 2.44 11.60 -20.79
C PHE A 355 2.23 10.49 -21.82
N ILE A 356 1.18 10.53 -22.63
CA ILE A 356 0.95 9.55 -23.71
C ILE A 356 2.11 9.57 -24.71
N LEU A 357 2.59 10.76 -25.10
CA LEU A 357 3.76 10.90 -25.97
C LEU A 357 4.99 10.22 -25.36
N HIS A 358 5.27 10.45 -24.07
CA HIS A 358 6.35 9.76 -23.36
C HIS A 358 6.17 8.23 -23.35
N MET A 359 4.94 7.74 -23.11
CA MET A 359 4.66 6.30 -23.15
C MET A 359 4.89 5.70 -24.54
N LEU A 360 4.50 6.42 -25.61
CA LEU A 360 4.74 6.02 -26.99
C LEU A 360 6.24 6.00 -27.34
N GLU A 361 6.98 7.03 -26.96
CA GLU A 361 8.44 7.11 -27.16
C GLU A 361 9.16 5.92 -26.51
N GLN A 362 8.84 5.64 -25.24
CA GLN A 362 9.40 4.49 -24.53
C GLN A 362 9.01 3.17 -25.20
N HIS A 363 7.74 3.00 -25.58
CA HIS A 363 7.31 1.77 -26.26
C HIS A 363 8.05 1.55 -27.58
N ILE A 364 8.30 2.61 -28.35
CA ILE A 364 9.09 2.56 -29.59
C ILE A 364 10.55 2.22 -29.30
N GLU A 365 11.15 2.84 -28.28
CA GLU A 365 12.54 2.59 -27.88
C GLU A 365 12.75 1.13 -27.48
N TYR A 366 11.88 0.59 -26.62
CA TYR A 366 12.04 -0.77 -26.09
C TYR A 366 11.63 -1.87 -27.08
N THR A 367 10.60 -1.63 -27.89
CA THR A 367 10.01 -2.69 -28.73
C THR A 367 10.23 -2.51 -30.23
N GLY A 368 10.50 -1.30 -30.68
CA GLY A 368 10.54 -0.96 -32.10
C GLY A 368 9.17 -0.89 -32.79
N SER A 369 8.06 -0.91 -32.04
CA SER A 369 6.68 -0.97 -32.53
C SER A 369 6.40 -0.07 -33.74
N SER A 370 6.00 -0.67 -34.84
CA SER A 370 5.58 0.04 -36.06
C SER A 370 4.27 0.81 -35.85
N LYS A 371 3.37 0.27 -35.03
CA LYS A 371 2.07 0.88 -34.73
C LYS A 371 2.23 2.18 -33.94
N ALA A 372 3.05 2.15 -32.88
CA ALA A 372 3.34 3.36 -32.11
C ALA A 372 4.09 4.42 -32.94
N LYS A 373 5.03 4.00 -33.80
CA LYS A 373 5.70 4.91 -34.76
C LYS A 373 4.70 5.60 -35.69
N ALA A 374 3.79 4.84 -36.31
CA ALA A 374 2.79 5.38 -37.21
C ALA A 374 1.85 6.38 -36.51
N ILE A 375 1.45 6.08 -35.27
CA ILE A 375 0.64 7.00 -34.46
C ILE A 375 1.41 8.30 -34.19
N MET A 376 2.69 8.19 -33.81
CA MET A 376 3.50 9.35 -33.45
C MET A 376 3.83 10.23 -34.67
N GLU A 377 4.10 9.63 -35.83
CA GLU A 377 4.36 10.34 -37.09
C GLU A 377 3.13 11.15 -37.56
N ASN A 378 1.91 10.71 -37.21
CA ASN A 378 0.65 11.38 -37.55
C ASN A 378 -0.06 11.99 -36.32
N TRP A 379 0.68 12.33 -35.26
CA TRP A 379 0.12 12.68 -33.94
C TRP A 379 -0.98 13.74 -33.99
N ALA A 380 -0.81 14.78 -34.81
CA ALA A 380 -1.77 15.88 -34.94
C ALA A 380 -3.18 15.38 -35.31
N ASN A 381 -3.29 14.32 -36.10
CA ASN A 381 -4.57 13.71 -36.45
C ASN A 381 -4.99 12.61 -35.48
N GLU A 382 -4.03 11.84 -34.95
CA GLU A 382 -4.31 10.67 -34.11
C GLU A 382 -4.72 11.04 -32.69
N ARG A 383 -4.26 12.18 -32.15
CA ARG A 383 -4.56 12.60 -30.78
C ARG A 383 -6.05 12.67 -30.46
N LYS A 384 -6.90 12.94 -31.45
CA LYS A 384 -8.37 13.01 -31.29
C LYS A 384 -9.03 11.66 -31.00
N HIS A 385 -8.30 10.57 -31.23
CA HIS A 385 -8.76 9.20 -30.98
C HIS A 385 -8.33 8.70 -29.60
N PHE A 386 -7.55 9.46 -28.85
CA PHE A 386 -7.17 9.09 -27.50
C PHE A 386 -8.18 9.60 -26.48
N LYS A 387 -8.57 8.69 -25.59
CA LYS A 387 -9.35 8.98 -24.39
C LYS A 387 -8.55 8.56 -23.15
N PHE A 388 -8.76 9.25 -22.04
CA PHE A 388 -8.16 8.89 -20.76
C PHE A 388 -9.22 8.73 -19.68
N ALA A 389 -9.08 7.69 -18.86
CA ALA A 389 -9.98 7.37 -17.77
C ALA A 389 -9.43 7.93 -16.46
N VAL A 390 -10.29 8.67 -15.75
CA VAL A 390 -10.02 9.33 -14.48
C VAL A 390 -10.85 8.66 -13.38
N PRO A 391 -10.24 8.16 -12.29
CA PRO A 391 -10.97 7.47 -11.23
C PRO A 391 -11.92 8.38 -10.45
N LEU A 392 -13.22 8.03 -10.42
CA LEU A 392 -14.23 8.80 -9.69
C LEU A 392 -14.00 8.79 -8.18
N TRP A 393 -13.41 7.72 -7.65
CA TRP A 393 -13.15 7.60 -6.21
C TRP A 393 -12.24 8.72 -5.69
N LEU A 394 -11.18 9.08 -6.43
CA LEU A 394 -10.28 10.17 -6.05
C LEU A 394 -11.04 11.49 -5.96
N TYR A 395 -11.87 11.82 -6.95
CA TYR A 395 -12.64 13.06 -6.93
C TYR A 395 -13.69 13.05 -5.81
N LYS A 396 -14.47 11.96 -5.71
CA LYS A 396 -15.55 11.83 -4.72
C LYS A 396 -15.09 11.86 -3.27
N THR A 397 -13.84 11.47 -2.99
CA THR A 397 -13.34 11.33 -1.61
C THR A 397 -12.26 12.33 -1.23
N GLN A 398 -11.72 13.10 -2.17
CA GLN A 398 -10.57 13.97 -1.93
C GLN A 398 -10.81 15.44 -2.28
N THR A 399 -11.88 15.80 -2.98
CA THR A 399 -12.12 17.20 -3.39
C THR A 399 -13.21 17.86 -2.56
N ALA A 400 -13.04 19.17 -2.30
CA ALA A 400 -13.94 19.93 -1.43
C ALA A 400 -15.41 19.88 -1.92
N GLU A 401 -15.61 19.94 -3.24
CA GLU A 401 -16.94 19.87 -3.87
C GLU A 401 -17.70 18.61 -3.43
N TYR A 402 -17.11 17.42 -3.57
CA TYR A 402 -17.78 16.18 -3.19
C TYR A 402 -17.81 15.94 -1.69
N LEU A 403 -16.80 16.40 -0.95
CA LEU A 403 -16.76 16.27 0.51
C LEU A 403 -17.93 17.03 1.17
N SER A 404 -18.21 18.25 0.71
CA SER A 404 -19.34 19.04 1.21
C SER A 404 -20.72 18.39 0.96
N GLN A 405 -20.83 17.54 -0.06
CA GLN A 405 -22.07 16.84 -0.40
C GLN A 405 -22.21 15.49 0.32
N SER A 406 -21.09 14.84 0.64
CA SER A 406 -21.06 13.45 1.12
C SER A 406 -20.80 13.29 2.62
N LEU A 407 -20.21 14.29 3.27
CA LEU A 407 -19.91 14.28 4.70
C LEU A 407 -20.70 15.35 5.43
N ASP A 408 -21.18 15.01 6.62
CA ASP A 408 -21.72 16.02 7.52
C ASP A 408 -20.60 16.85 8.18
N ARG A 409 -20.96 18.06 8.62
CA ARG A 409 -20.05 18.99 9.32
C ARG A 409 -19.33 18.33 10.49
N LYS A 410 -20.02 17.48 11.26
CA LYS A 410 -19.47 16.83 12.46
C LYS A 410 -18.36 15.85 12.09
N ALA A 411 -18.53 15.09 11.01
CA ALA A 411 -17.54 14.15 10.50
C ALA A 411 -16.29 14.88 9.99
N MET A 412 -16.46 15.99 9.26
CA MET A 412 -15.33 16.80 8.79
C MET A 412 -14.53 17.39 9.96
N ILE A 413 -15.22 18.01 10.93
CA ILE A 413 -14.60 18.53 12.15
C ILE A 413 -13.87 17.42 12.91
N GLU A 414 -14.46 16.23 13.04
CA GLU A 414 -13.85 15.11 13.76
C GLU A 414 -12.54 14.67 13.10
N GLU A 415 -12.54 14.45 11.78
CA GLU A 415 -11.34 14.01 11.07
C GLU A 415 -10.22 15.04 11.14
N LEU A 416 -10.54 16.31 10.88
CA LEU A 416 -9.59 17.42 10.98
C LEU A 416 -9.03 17.56 12.40
N SER A 417 -9.89 17.46 13.43
CA SER A 417 -9.48 17.58 14.83
C SER A 417 -8.50 16.48 15.25
N VAL A 418 -8.76 15.23 14.84
CA VAL A 418 -7.89 14.08 15.13
C VAL A 418 -6.56 14.21 14.40
N ALA A 419 -6.59 14.61 13.12
CA ALA A 419 -5.38 14.81 12.32
C ALA A 419 -4.50 15.91 12.92
N TYR A 420 -5.07 17.08 13.22
CA TYR A 420 -4.31 18.20 13.78
C TYR A 420 -3.77 17.90 15.18
N ALA A 421 -4.55 17.19 16.03
CA ALA A 421 -4.04 16.75 17.33
C ALA A 421 -2.83 15.82 17.20
N GLN A 422 -2.80 14.96 16.18
CA GLN A 422 -1.65 14.12 15.89
C GLN A 422 -0.44 14.93 15.43
N GLU A 423 -0.64 15.95 14.59
CA GLU A 423 0.40 16.86 14.13
C GLU A 423 1.02 17.64 15.31
N GLN A 424 0.18 18.24 16.16
CA GLN A 424 0.60 18.94 17.37
C GLN A 424 1.49 18.05 18.27
N ILE A 425 1.08 16.80 18.47
CA ILE A 425 1.84 15.83 19.27
C ILE A 425 3.14 15.44 18.58
N ASN A 426 3.12 15.18 17.27
CA ASN A 426 4.30 14.78 16.50
C ASN A 426 5.39 15.86 16.51
N LEU A 427 5.00 17.14 16.44
CA LEU A 427 5.93 18.27 16.53
C LEU A 427 6.72 18.25 17.85
N VAL A 428 6.01 18.16 18.98
CA VAL A 428 6.62 18.11 20.32
C VAL A 428 7.40 16.80 20.54
N LYS A 429 6.86 15.68 20.06
CA LYS A 429 7.53 14.36 20.12
C LYS A 429 8.86 14.38 19.37
N SER A 430 8.90 14.95 18.17
CA SER A 430 10.11 15.08 17.37
C SER A 430 11.17 15.93 18.08
N ALA A 431 10.77 17.07 18.66
CA ALA A 431 11.66 17.92 19.45
C ALA A 431 12.30 17.16 20.63
N TYR A 432 11.51 16.39 21.38
CA TYR A 432 12.04 15.53 22.46
C TYR A 432 12.95 14.40 21.95
N GLN A 433 12.60 13.74 20.85
CA GLN A 433 13.39 12.65 20.30
C GLN A 433 14.75 13.11 19.78
N ASN A 434 14.81 14.31 19.20
CA ASN A 434 16.02 14.87 18.62
C ASN A 434 16.79 15.77 19.59
N ASN A 435 16.28 15.98 20.81
CA ASN A 435 16.83 16.91 21.80
C ASN A 435 17.05 18.33 21.22
N GLN A 436 16.04 18.84 20.50
CA GLN A 436 16.06 20.15 19.87
C GLN A 436 14.97 21.06 20.47
N PRO A 437 15.22 22.37 20.58
CA PRO A 437 14.17 23.30 20.96
C PRO A 437 13.09 23.36 19.85
N LEU A 438 11.85 23.60 20.26
CA LEU A 438 10.77 23.89 19.30
C LEU A 438 11.10 25.20 18.56
N PHE A 439 10.84 25.21 17.24
CA PHE A 439 11.04 26.37 16.37
C PHE A 439 12.45 26.99 16.47
N ASP A 440 13.48 26.14 16.60
CA ASP A 440 14.88 26.55 16.76
C ASP A 440 15.15 27.49 17.95
N GLY A 441 14.24 27.50 18.94
CA GLY A 441 14.32 28.40 20.10
C GLY A 441 13.88 29.84 19.80
N ALA A 442 13.21 30.08 18.67
CA ALA A 442 12.65 31.38 18.34
C ALA A 442 11.63 31.83 19.39
N ILE A 443 11.71 33.11 19.77
CA ILE A 443 10.78 33.78 20.67
C ILE A 443 10.22 35.04 20.00
N PRO A 444 8.97 35.44 20.28
CA PRO A 444 8.42 36.70 19.79
C PRO A 444 9.23 37.89 20.32
N ASN A 445 9.34 38.96 19.52
CA ASN A 445 9.96 40.19 20.01
C ASN A 445 9.08 40.86 21.07
N TYR A 446 9.69 41.71 21.90
CA TYR A 446 8.95 42.47 22.89
C TYR A 446 7.84 43.31 22.24
N GLY A 447 6.59 43.11 22.66
CA GLY A 447 5.42 43.82 22.14
C GLY A 447 4.76 43.16 20.91
N GLU A 448 5.34 42.11 20.34
CA GLU A 448 4.68 41.33 19.28
C GLU A 448 3.61 40.41 19.87
N THR A 449 2.35 40.71 19.59
CA THR A 449 1.21 39.83 19.88
C THR A 449 0.65 39.25 18.58
N ASP A 450 -0.05 38.13 18.67
CA ASP A 450 -0.85 37.58 17.57
C ASP A 450 -0.07 37.28 16.28
N THR A 451 1.22 36.92 16.42
CA THR A 451 2.05 36.46 15.30
C THR A 451 1.89 34.95 15.07
N ALA A 452 2.24 34.49 13.87
CA ALA A 452 2.27 33.06 13.55
C ALA A 452 3.18 32.25 14.51
N LEU A 453 4.30 32.84 14.96
CA LEU A 453 5.19 32.22 15.94
C LEU A 453 4.50 32.13 17.32
N THR A 454 3.85 33.21 17.76
CA THR A 454 3.11 33.24 19.02
C THR A 454 2.03 32.16 19.07
N PHE A 455 1.23 32.02 18.01
CA PHE A 455 0.21 30.96 17.94
C PHE A 455 0.82 29.55 18.00
N LYS A 456 1.89 29.30 17.24
CA LYS A 456 2.60 28.01 17.25
C LYS A 456 3.17 27.65 18.62
N LEU A 457 3.72 28.62 19.35
CA LEU A 457 4.24 28.43 20.70
C LEU A 457 3.11 28.10 21.70
N ILE A 458 2.01 28.86 21.68
CA ILE A 458 0.84 28.61 22.55
C ILE A 458 0.26 27.21 22.28
N ASN A 459 0.16 26.82 21.02
CA ASN A 459 -0.38 25.52 20.64
C ASN A 459 0.54 24.38 21.09
N SER A 460 1.86 24.55 20.97
CA SER A 460 2.84 23.57 21.46
C SER A 460 2.82 23.47 22.98
N TYR A 461 2.65 24.61 23.67
CA TYR A 461 2.47 24.65 25.12
C TYR A 461 1.22 23.86 25.53
N SER A 462 0.11 23.98 24.80
CA SER A 462 -1.12 23.21 25.06
C SER A 462 -0.85 21.70 25.14
N VAL A 463 -0.04 21.15 24.21
CA VAL A 463 0.36 19.73 24.24
C VAL A 463 1.11 19.38 25.52
N ILE A 464 2.08 20.21 25.89
CA ILE A 464 2.93 20.02 27.07
C ILE A 464 2.11 20.14 28.35
N ASP A 465 1.25 21.15 28.47
CA ASP A 465 0.34 21.37 29.59
C ASP A 465 -0.58 20.16 29.80
N LYS A 466 -1.30 19.73 28.75
CA LYS A 466 -2.19 18.55 28.87
C LYS A 466 -1.40 17.29 29.24
N ALA A 467 -0.18 17.12 28.72
CA ALA A 467 0.69 16.02 29.13
C ALA A 467 1.06 16.09 30.63
N HIS A 468 1.39 17.27 31.16
CA HIS A 468 1.70 17.48 32.58
C HIS A 468 0.48 17.24 33.47
N GLN A 469 -0.70 17.76 33.09
CA GLN A 469 -1.94 17.53 33.84
C GLN A 469 -2.30 16.04 33.91
N ILE A 470 -2.17 15.32 32.79
CA ILE A 470 -2.41 13.88 32.73
C ILE A 470 -1.36 13.11 33.54
N ALA A 471 -0.09 13.49 33.46
CA ALA A 471 1.00 12.89 34.23
C ALA A 471 0.78 13.07 35.74
N LYS A 472 0.49 14.29 36.20
CA LYS A 472 0.16 14.62 37.60
C LYS A 472 -0.99 13.77 38.11
N ASN A 473 -2.08 13.66 37.34
CA ASN A 473 -3.24 12.83 37.69
C ASN A 473 -2.94 11.33 37.74
N GLN A 474 -2.03 10.82 36.91
CA GLN A 474 -1.61 9.42 36.96
C GLN A 474 -0.73 9.13 38.18
N LEU A 475 0.23 10.02 38.47
CA LEU A 475 1.14 9.89 39.61
C LEU A 475 0.40 10.01 40.95
N ASN A 476 -0.56 10.94 41.06
CA ASN A 476 -1.42 11.09 42.24
C ASN A 476 -2.21 9.81 42.57
N LYS A 477 -2.55 8.99 41.55
CA LYS A 477 -3.26 7.72 41.74
C LYS A 477 -2.33 6.56 42.12
N SER A 478 -1.04 6.65 41.80
CA SER A 478 -0.08 5.56 42.02
C SER A 478 0.70 5.65 43.33
N THR A 479 0.87 6.84 43.91
CA THR A 479 1.82 7.08 45.02
C THR A 479 1.21 7.93 46.13
N LYS A 480 1.53 7.62 47.40
CA LYS A 480 1.10 8.35 48.61
C LYS A 480 2.13 9.39 49.12
N THR A 481 3.19 9.66 48.36
CA THR A 481 4.27 10.60 48.70
C THR A 481 4.15 11.87 47.88
N GLU A 482 4.78 12.97 48.35
CA GLU A 482 4.90 14.21 47.57
C GLU A 482 5.53 13.95 46.20
N ILE A 483 4.86 14.43 45.16
CA ILE A 483 5.29 14.28 43.77
C ILE A 483 6.03 15.55 43.37
N THR A 484 7.25 15.42 42.86
CA THR A 484 8.06 16.56 42.44
C THR A 484 7.72 16.98 41.01
N ALA A 485 7.97 18.25 40.67
CA ALA A 485 7.78 18.77 39.31
C ALA A 485 8.59 17.96 38.27
N ALA A 486 9.82 17.56 38.60
CA ALA A 486 10.66 16.74 37.74
C ALA A 486 10.05 15.37 37.40
N GLN A 487 9.39 14.72 38.36
CA GLN A 487 8.69 13.45 38.13
C GLN A 487 7.50 13.63 37.17
N ILE A 488 6.76 14.73 37.29
CA ILE A 488 5.65 15.05 36.39
C ILE A 488 6.17 15.27 34.97
N SER A 489 7.23 16.08 34.80
CA SER A 489 7.81 16.36 33.48
C SER A 489 8.37 15.11 32.81
N GLN A 490 9.08 14.25 33.56
CA GLN A 490 9.59 12.98 33.01
C GLN A 490 8.44 12.05 32.56
N GLN A 491 7.36 11.97 33.33
CA GLN A 491 6.19 11.18 32.96
C GLN A 491 5.43 11.80 31.78
N ALA A 492 5.34 13.13 31.71
CA ALA A 492 4.72 13.85 30.59
C ALA A 492 5.48 13.60 29.27
N GLU A 493 6.82 13.71 29.28
CA GLU A 493 7.66 13.37 28.13
C GLU A 493 7.42 11.92 27.67
N LYS A 494 7.38 10.98 28.63
CA LYS A 494 7.10 9.58 28.34
C LYS A 494 5.72 9.38 27.70
N LEU A 495 4.69 10.09 28.17
CA LEU A 495 3.35 10.05 27.58
C LEU A 495 3.38 10.56 26.13
N ILE A 496 4.02 11.70 25.87
CA ILE A 496 4.13 12.27 24.52
C ILE A 496 4.86 11.31 23.57
N ARG A 497 5.96 10.70 24.02
CA ARG A 497 6.79 9.84 23.16
C ARG A 497 6.18 8.47 22.89
N GLN A 498 5.50 7.89 23.88
CA GLN A 498 5.14 6.46 23.86
C GLN A 498 3.64 6.18 23.95
N ARG A 499 2.83 7.07 24.55
CA ARG A 499 1.39 6.83 24.83
C ARG A 499 0.56 8.12 24.70
N PRO A 500 0.50 8.72 23.50
CA PRO A 500 -0.09 10.04 23.33
C PRO A 500 -1.62 10.05 23.35
N ARG A 501 -2.31 8.90 23.39
CA ARG A 501 -3.76 8.84 23.16
C ARG A 501 -4.60 9.76 24.06
N LYS A 502 -4.31 9.78 25.37
CA LYS A 502 -5.04 10.66 26.30
C LYS A 502 -4.79 12.14 26.04
N ILE A 503 -3.58 12.48 25.56
CA ILE A 503 -3.23 13.84 25.16
C ILE A 503 -4.01 14.17 23.88
N GLN A 504 -4.01 13.26 22.90
CA GLN A 504 -4.79 13.41 21.67
C GLN A 504 -6.28 13.61 21.95
N ASP A 505 -6.90 12.79 22.80
CA ASP A 505 -8.33 12.93 23.15
C ASP A 505 -8.63 14.29 23.80
N ALA A 506 -7.70 14.84 24.60
CA ALA A 506 -7.83 16.17 25.20
C ALA A 506 -7.69 17.30 24.15
N LEU A 507 -6.69 17.21 23.26
CA LEU A 507 -6.46 18.17 22.18
C LEU A 507 -7.61 18.15 21.16
N VAL A 508 -8.13 16.97 20.80
CA VAL A 508 -9.29 16.83 19.90
C VAL A 508 -10.49 17.62 20.42
N LYS A 509 -10.70 17.71 21.74
CA LYS A 509 -11.79 18.52 22.28
C LYS A 509 -11.62 20.01 21.96
N ILE A 510 -10.40 20.54 22.14
CA ILE A 510 -10.06 21.94 21.83
C ILE A 510 -10.15 22.18 20.31
N ASN A 511 -9.60 21.25 19.52
CA ASN A 511 -9.59 21.36 18.07
C ASN A 511 -11.00 21.36 17.48
N ARG A 512 -11.93 20.55 18.03
CA ARG A 512 -13.35 20.56 17.60
C ARG A 512 -13.99 21.93 17.80
N GLU A 513 -13.71 22.58 18.93
CA GLU A 513 -14.22 23.91 19.24
C GLU A 513 -13.59 24.96 18.31
N ALA A 514 -12.28 24.87 18.06
CA ALA A 514 -11.60 25.74 17.09
C ALA A 514 -12.18 25.58 15.67
N TYR A 515 -12.33 24.35 15.18
CA TYR A 515 -12.90 24.06 13.85
C TYR A 515 -14.38 24.43 13.74
N SER A 516 -15.10 24.59 14.86
CA SER A 516 -16.50 25.04 14.83
C SER A 516 -16.69 26.48 14.31
N ASN A 517 -15.60 27.27 14.24
CA ASN A 517 -15.61 28.64 13.72
C ASN A 517 -15.58 28.74 12.19
N TYR A 518 -15.33 27.63 11.48
CA TYR A 518 -15.23 27.62 10.01
C TYR A 518 -16.59 27.37 9.35
N THR A 519 -16.81 27.89 8.14
CA THR A 519 -17.99 27.51 7.34
C THR A 519 -17.88 26.07 6.81
N ASP A 520 -18.97 25.50 6.32
CA ASP A 520 -18.95 24.13 5.77
C ASP A 520 -18.05 24.04 4.52
N GLU A 521 -18.01 25.10 3.71
CA GLU A 521 -17.13 25.20 2.53
C GLU A 521 -15.66 25.25 2.94
N GLN A 522 -15.33 26.03 3.97
CA GLN A 522 -13.97 26.12 4.51
C GLN A 522 -13.53 24.78 5.11
N LEU A 523 -14.41 24.09 5.84
CA LEU A 523 -14.12 22.76 6.38
C LEU A 523 -13.87 21.74 5.28
N ALA A 524 -14.67 21.76 4.22
CA ALA A 524 -14.49 20.88 3.07
C ALA A 524 -13.15 21.15 2.35
N ALA A 525 -12.76 22.41 2.19
CA ALA A 525 -11.47 22.79 1.61
C ALA A 525 -10.27 22.37 2.48
N LEU A 526 -10.35 22.60 3.80
CA LEU A 526 -9.32 22.16 4.76
C LEU A 526 -9.19 20.63 4.75
N LEU A 527 -10.31 19.91 4.70
CA LEU A 527 -10.30 18.46 4.66
C LEU A 527 -9.74 17.93 3.33
N ALA A 528 -10.09 18.56 2.21
CA ALA A 528 -9.54 18.23 0.89
C ALA A 528 -8.01 18.40 0.87
N ASP A 529 -7.49 19.51 1.38
CA ASP A 529 -6.05 19.75 1.45
C ASP A 529 -5.33 18.73 2.34
N LYS A 530 -5.88 18.49 3.54
CA LYS A 530 -5.37 17.45 4.45
C LYS A 530 -5.32 16.09 3.75
N ARG A 531 -6.41 15.63 3.14
CA ARG A 531 -6.45 14.29 2.53
C ARG A 531 -5.56 14.20 1.29
N LEU A 532 -5.41 15.28 0.52
CA LEU A 532 -4.44 15.36 -0.57
C LEU A 532 -2.99 15.27 -0.05
N ASN A 533 -2.68 15.90 1.08
CA ASN A 533 -1.37 15.78 1.74
C ASN A 533 -1.13 14.37 2.31
N ASP A 534 -2.15 13.71 2.86
CA ASP A 534 -2.08 12.31 3.25
C ASP A 534 -1.76 11.42 2.04
N TYR A 535 -2.41 11.67 0.90
CA TYR A 535 -2.17 10.94 -0.34
C TYR A 535 -0.72 11.14 -0.84
N LYS A 536 -0.21 12.38 -0.85
CA LYS A 536 1.20 12.68 -1.16
C LYS A 536 2.15 11.96 -0.22
N THR A 537 1.89 12.03 1.08
CA THR A 537 2.71 11.37 2.12
C THR A 537 2.74 9.86 1.92
N ALA A 538 1.57 9.24 1.66
CA ALA A 538 1.47 7.81 1.41
C ALA A 538 2.26 7.37 0.16
N MET A 539 2.38 8.22 -0.87
CA MET A 539 3.24 7.93 -2.03
C MET A 539 4.72 8.08 -1.70
N ILE A 540 5.11 9.12 -0.95
CA ILE A 540 6.51 9.34 -0.54
C ILE A 540 7.01 8.17 0.31
N LEU A 541 6.17 7.66 1.22
CA LEU A 541 6.50 6.56 2.14
C LEU A 541 6.45 5.16 1.50
N ARG A 542 6.37 5.02 0.17
CA ARG A 542 6.43 3.70 -0.46
C ARG A 542 7.87 3.19 -0.54
N ASP A 543 8.07 1.89 -0.34
CA ASP A 543 9.39 1.28 -0.56
C ASP A 543 9.74 1.11 -2.04
N VAL A 544 8.72 0.93 -2.87
CA VAL A 544 8.83 0.86 -4.32
C VAL A 544 8.78 2.28 -4.88
N GLN A 545 9.91 2.72 -5.44
CA GLN A 545 10.10 4.09 -5.95
C GLN A 545 9.86 4.18 -7.46
N SER A 546 9.89 3.06 -8.19
CA SER A 546 9.66 2.98 -9.63
C SER A 546 8.18 3.03 -10.01
N ILE A 547 7.44 3.98 -9.44
CA ILE A 547 6.03 4.21 -9.74
C ILE A 547 5.94 5.30 -10.80
N TYR A 548 5.31 4.97 -11.91
CA TYR A 548 5.20 5.86 -13.07
C TYR A 548 3.74 6.31 -13.24
N SER A 549 3.36 7.32 -12.46
CA SER A 549 1.96 7.79 -12.34
C SER A 549 1.81 9.29 -12.65
N ILE A 550 2.36 9.77 -13.78
CA ILE A 550 2.35 11.21 -14.13
C ILE A 550 0.92 11.78 -14.19
N GLY A 551 -0.06 11.02 -14.67
CA GLY A 551 -1.46 11.48 -14.66
C GLY A 551 -2.01 11.73 -13.25
N SER A 552 -1.61 10.91 -12.26
CA SER A 552 -1.95 11.16 -10.86
C SER A 552 -1.22 12.39 -10.32
N THR A 553 0.01 12.66 -10.77
CA THR A 553 0.72 13.91 -10.45
C THR A 553 0.00 15.14 -10.99
N ALA A 554 -0.52 15.08 -12.23
CA ALA A 554 -1.30 16.18 -12.82
C ALA A 554 -2.55 16.49 -11.98
N TRP A 555 -3.30 15.46 -11.56
CA TRP A 555 -4.42 15.61 -10.64
C TRP A 555 -4.00 16.23 -9.30
N ILE A 556 -2.89 15.79 -8.71
CA ILE A 556 -2.41 16.37 -7.44
C ILE A 556 -2.10 17.87 -7.59
N ILE A 557 -1.47 18.28 -8.69
CA ILE A 557 -1.14 19.68 -8.94
C ILE A 557 -2.43 20.50 -9.11
N GLU A 558 -3.38 20.01 -9.90
CA GLU A 558 -4.69 20.62 -10.09
C GLU A 558 -5.41 20.83 -8.74
N GLN A 559 -5.54 19.76 -7.95
CA GLN A 559 -6.25 19.82 -6.68
C GLN A 559 -5.50 20.64 -5.63
N HIS A 560 -4.16 20.62 -5.64
CA HIS A 560 -3.37 21.47 -4.76
C HIS A 560 -3.61 22.95 -5.08
N ASN A 561 -3.61 23.35 -6.35
CA ASN A 561 -3.89 24.72 -6.75
C ASN A 561 -5.32 25.13 -6.38
N ALA A 562 -6.31 24.25 -6.60
CA ALA A 562 -7.69 24.50 -6.23
C ALA A 562 -7.84 24.72 -4.70
N ASN A 563 -7.19 23.88 -3.89
CA ASN A 563 -7.19 24.01 -2.44
C ASN A 563 -6.48 25.28 -1.98
N CYS A 564 -5.33 25.63 -2.57
CA CYS A 564 -4.62 26.88 -2.26
C CYS A 564 -5.48 28.12 -2.53
N VAL A 565 -6.22 28.15 -3.64
CA VAL A 565 -7.15 29.24 -3.94
C VAL A 565 -8.29 29.28 -2.93
N ALA A 566 -8.89 28.13 -2.60
CA ALA A 566 -9.98 28.05 -1.64
C ALA A 566 -9.58 28.44 -0.20
N LEU A 567 -8.30 28.28 0.15
CA LEU A 567 -7.76 28.54 1.49
C LEU A 567 -7.03 29.88 1.63
N ALA A 568 -6.90 30.67 0.56
CA ALA A 568 -6.08 31.89 0.54
C ALA A 568 -6.45 32.91 1.64
N ASP A 569 -7.74 33.10 1.90
CA ASP A 569 -8.27 34.04 2.90
C ASP A 569 -8.80 33.35 4.16
N VAL A 570 -8.51 32.05 4.32
CA VAL A 570 -8.99 31.25 5.45
C VAL A 570 -8.03 31.42 6.62
N THR A 571 -8.55 31.89 7.76
CA THR A 571 -7.77 32.02 9.00
C THR A 571 -7.21 30.67 9.43
N GLY A 572 -5.92 30.62 9.76
CA GLY A 572 -5.25 29.39 10.22
C GLY A 572 -5.85 28.87 11.53
N ILE A 573 -5.94 27.54 11.66
CA ILE A 573 -6.51 26.89 12.85
C ILE A 573 -5.72 27.23 14.11
N GLU A 574 -4.42 27.51 13.94
CA GLU A 574 -3.51 27.89 15.00
C GLU A 574 -4.02 29.07 15.81
N GLN A 575 -4.61 30.07 15.14
CA GLN A 575 -5.10 31.29 15.76
C GLN A 575 -6.33 31.02 16.64
N TYR A 576 -7.27 30.21 16.16
CA TYR A 576 -8.46 29.83 16.96
C TYR A 576 -8.07 29.00 18.18
N ILE A 577 -7.14 28.05 18.02
CA ILE A 577 -6.65 27.22 19.14
C ILE A 577 -5.89 28.09 20.15
N ALA A 578 -5.04 29.01 19.69
CA ALA A 578 -4.31 29.91 20.56
C ALA A 578 -5.26 30.81 21.36
N GLY A 579 -6.34 31.31 20.75
CA GLY A 579 -7.37 32.06 21.46
C GLY A 579 -8.04 31.25 22.57
N LEU A 580 -8.45 30.01 22.30
CA LEU A 580 -9.07 29.11 23.28
C LEU A 580 -8.09 28.73 24.40
N THR A 581 -6.85 28.40 24.05
CA THR A 581 -5.82 27.94 24.99
C THR A 581 -5.33 29.09 25.89
N SER A 582 -5.16 30.30 25.34
CA SER A 582 -4.68 31.45 26.11
C SER A 582 -5.63 31.81 27.26
N LEU A 583 -6.94 31.69 27.04
CA LEU A 583 -7.93 31.91 28.10
C LEU A 583 -7.78 30.90 29.25
N ASP A 584 -7.57 29.61 28.94
CA ASP A 584 -7.34 28.54 29.92
C ASP A 584 -6.04 28.79 30.71
N ILE A 585 -4.98 29.20 30.02
CA ILE A 585 -3.68 29.53 30.64
C ILE A 585 -3.81 30.71 31.59
N VAL A 586 -4.41 31.82 31.14
CA VAL A 586 -4.58 33.02 31.97
C VAL A 586 -5.41 32.71 33.21
N GLN A 587 -6.50 31.95 33.07
CA GLN A 587 -7.32 31.54 34.22
C GLN A 587 -6.50 30.70 35.21
N THR A 588 -5.71 29.74 34.72
CA THR A 588 -4.86 28.90 35.57
C THR A 588 -3.82 29.74 36.32
N MET A 589 -3.17 30.69 35.64
CA MET A 589 -2.19 31.59 36.28
C MET A 589 -2.83 32.47 37.36
N LEU A 590 -4.04 33.00 37.10
CA LEU A 590 -4.78 33.80 38.08
C LEU A 590 -5.20 32.96 39.31
N ASP A 591 -5.61 31.71 39.10
CA ASP A 591 -5.99 30.81 40.19
C ASP A 591 -4.77 30.40 41.04
N GLU A 592 -3.59 30.21 40.43
CA GLU A 592 -2.33 29.96 41.14
C GLU A 592 -1.86 31.18 41.93
N GLU A 593 -2.01 32.38 41.38
CA GLU A 593 -1.67 33.65 42.07
C GLU A 593 -2.63 33.95 43.23
N GLN A 594 -3.88 33.49 43.17
CA GLN A 594 -4.82 33.56 44.31
C GLN A 594 -4.56 32.50 45.38
N ALA A 595 -3.93 31.38 45.03
CA ALA A 595 -3.62 30.29 45.95
C ALA A 595 -2.27 30.46 46.66
N ALA A 596 -1.35 31.25 46.09
CA ALA A 596 -0.07 31.66 46.67
C ALA A 596 -0.25 32.83 47.66
#